data_AF-A0A9X5CFN5-F1
#
_entry.id   AF-A0A9X5CFN5-F1
#
_cell.length_a   1.000
_cell.length_b   1.000
_cell.length_c   1.000
_cell.angle_alpha   90.00
_cell.angle_beta   90.00
_cell.angle_gamma   90.00
#
_symmetry.space_group_name_H-M   'P 1'
#
loop_
_entity.id
_entity.type
_entity.pdbx_description
1 polymer ?
#
loop_
_entity_poly.entity_id
_entity_poly.type
_entity_poly.pdbx_seq_one_letter_code
_entity_poly.pdbx_strand_id
1 'polypeptide(L)'
;VVARILNNVRAWAATRPERTDVGLWALDLALLLPSHPARLRYERAQLLVQRGEFTTGAAELETYAEVVAAVDPAAADRIRGEALAARALLN
;
A
#
# COMPACT_ATOMS: atom_id res chain seq x y z
N VAL A 1 2.57 -7.21 -20.74
CA VAL A 1 1.28 -7.93 -20.54
C VAL A 1 0.98 -8.16 -19.06
N VAL A 2 1.90 -8.74 -18.28
CA VAL A 2 1.70 -9.06 -16.84
C VAL A 2 1.24 -7.84 -16.01
N ALA A 3 1.94 -6.71 -16.10
CA ALA A 3 1.57 -5.48 -15.36
C ALA A 3 0.12 -5.04 -15.64
N ARG A 4 -0.35 -5.16 -16.89
CA ARG A 4 -1.74 -4.84 -17.28
C ARG A 4 -2.73 -5.80 -16.63
N ILE A 5 -2.41 -7.10 -16.61
CA ILE A 5 -3.26 -8.11 -15.98
C ILE A 5 -3.39 -7.83 -14.49
N LEU A 6 -2.26 -7.61 -13.80
CA LEU A 6 -2.27 -7.32 -12.35
C LEU A 6 -3.01 -6.02 -12.03
N ASN A 7 -2.89 -4.99 -12.88
CA ASN A 7 -3.66 -3.77 -12.73
C ASN A 7 -5.17 -4.00 -12.87
N ASN A 8 -5.59 -4.83 -13.82
CA ASN A 8 -7.00 -5.17 -14.00
C ASN A 8 -7.55 -5.97 -12.81
N VAL A 9 -6.77 -6.92 -12.28
CA VAL A 9 -7.14 -7.68 -11.08
C VAL A 9 -7.29 -6.75 -9.87
N ARG A 10 -6.36 -5.81 -9.67
CA ARG A 10 -6.44 -4.80 -8.61
C ARG A 10 -7.68 -3.92 -8.74
N ALA A 11 -7.97 -3.42 -9.94
CA ALA A 11 -9.16 -2.61 -10.19
C ALA A 11 -10.46 -3.39 -9.90
N TRP A 12 -10.50 -4.67 -10.26
CA TRP A 12 -11.63 -5.55 -9.96
C TRP A 12 -11.79 -5.84 -8.46
N ALA A 13 -10.68 -6.05 -7.75
CA ALA A 13 -10.69 -6.32 -6.31
C ALA A 13 -11.05 -5.07 -5.49
N ALA A 14 -10.64 -3.87 -5.93
CA ALA A 14 -10.87 -2.62 -5.22
C ALA A 14 -12.36 -2.30 -5.00
N THR A 15 -13.26 -2.79 -5.85
CA THR A 15 -14.71 -2.57 -5.69
C THR A 15 -15.40 -3.67 -4.86
N ARG A 16 -14.64 -4.56 -4.22
CA ARG A 16 -15.12 -5.78 -3.54
C ARG A 16 -14.38 -5.97 -2.20
N PRO A 17 -14.92 -5.46 -1.07
CA PRO A 17 -14.31 -5.60 0.24
C PRO A 17 -14.01 -7.05 0.66
N GLU A 18 -14.81 -8.01 0.18
CA GLU A 18 -14.63 -9.44 0.39
C GLU A 18 -13.46 -10.04 -0.42
N ARG A 19 -12.84 -9.26 -1.32
CA ARG A 19 -11.71 -9.64 -2.19
C ARG A 19 -10.42 -8.88 -1.90
N THR A 20 -10.29 -8.37 -0.68
CA THR A 20 -9.05 -7.71 -0.22
C THR A 20 -7.84 -8.64 -0.26
N ASP A 21 -8.05 -9.96 -0.12
CA ASP A 21 -7.01 -10.99 -0.28
C ASP A 21 -6.46 -11.00 -1.71
N VAL A 22 -7.33 -11.05 -2.72
CA VAL A 22 -6.94 -11.02 -4.15
C VAL A 22 -6.25 -9.70 -4.48
N GLY A 23 -6.75 -8.59 -3.94
CA GLY A 23 -6.11 -7.28 -4.08
C GLY A 23 -4.67 -7.26 -3.56
N LEU A 24 -4.44 -7.86 -2.39
CA LEU A 24 -3.13 -7.92 -1.75
C LEU A 24 -2.15 -8.78 -2.55
N TRP A 25 -2.58 -9.97 -2.98
CA TRP A 25 -1.78 -10.83 -3.85
C TRP A 25 -1.39 -10.16 -5.16
N ALA A 26 -2.32 -9.42 -5.78
CA ALA A 26 -2.03 -8.71 -7.01
C ALA A 26 -1.04 -7.55 -6.81
N LEU A 27 -1.07 -6.89 -5.65
CA LEU A 27 -0.08 -5.87 -5.27
C LEU A 27 1.30 -6.49 -5.01
N ASP A 28 1.35 -7.58 -4.26
CA ASP A 28 2.60 -8.31 -3.97
C ASP A 28 3.28 -8.76 -5.26
N LEU A 29 2.52 -9.38 -6.17
CA LEU A 29 3.04 -9.79 -7.48
C LEU A 29 3.48 -8.59 -8.34
N ALA A 30 2.79 -7.45 -8.25
CA ALA A 30 3.15 -6.25 -9.01
C ALA A 30 4.44 -5.62 -8.49
N LEU A 31 4.70 -5.68 -7.18
CA LEU A 31 5.95 -5.20 -6.56
C LEU A 31 7.17 -6.07 -6.92
N LEU A 32 6.95 -7.33 -7.33
CA LEU A 32 8.01 -8.19 -7.84
C LEU A 32 8.42 -7.87 -9.29
N LEU A 33 7.67 -7.02 -9.99
CA LEU A 33 8.04 -6.63 -11.35
C LEU A 33 9.26 -5.69 -11.33
N PRO A 34 10.23 -5.83 -12.26
CA PRO A 34 11.45 -5.02 -12.28
C PRO A 34 11.22 -3.51 -12.34
N SER A 35 10.12 -3.08 -12.97
CA SER A 35 9.71 -1.68 -13.02
C SER A 35 8.27 -1.59 -12.55
N HIS A 36 8.09 -1.09 -11.33
CA HIS A 36 6.79 -0.85 -10.73
C HIS A 36 6.71 0.58 -10.17
N PRO A 37 5.52 1.21 -10.19
CA PRO A 37 5.34 2.51 -9.55
C PRO A 37 5.59 2.43 -8.05
N ALA A 38 6.33 3.40 -7.49
CA ALA A 38 6.54 3.49 -6.04
C ALA A 38 5.21 3.56 -5.25
N ARG A 39 4.18 4.16 -5.85
CA ARG A 39 2.81 4.25 -5.31
C ARG A 39 2.20 2.89 -4.95
N LEU A 40 2.65 1.78 -5.56
CA LEU A 40 2.15 0.45 -5.20
C LEU A 40 2.47 0.08 -3.75
N ARG A 41 3.56 0.58 -3.18
CA ARG A 41 3.90 0.35 -1.76
C ARG A 41 2.89 1.01 -0.84
N TYR A 42 2.49 2.25 -1.16
CA TYR A 42 1.43 2.95 -0.45
C TYR A 42 0.09 2.20 -0.50
N GLU A 43 -0.33 1.77 -1.69
CA GLU A 43 -1.58 1.02 -1.83
C GLU A 43 -1.57 -0.30 -1.06
N ARG A 44 -0.43 -1.02 -1.09
CA ARG A 44 -0.25 -2.23 -0.29
C ARG A 44 -0.35 -1.93 1.20
N ALA A 45 0.32 -0.87 1.66
CA ALA A 45 0.29 -0.47 3.06
C ALA A 45 -1.14 -0.14 3.53
N GLN A 46 -1.91 0.61 2.74
CA GLN A 46 -3.31 0.91 3.05
C GLN A 46 -4.17 -0.37 3.11
N LEU A 47 -3.96 -1.31 2.20
CA LEU A 47 -4.71 -2.57 2.17
C LEU A 47 -4.36 -3.47 3.36
N LEU A 48 -3.10 -3.49 3.80
CA LEU A 48 -2.68 -4.17 5.03
C LEU A 48 -3.37 -3.58 6.26
N VAL A 49 -3.37 -2.25 6.40
CA VAL A 49 -4.10 -1.55 7.48
C VAL A 49 -5.58 -1.89 7.44
N GLN A 50 -6.22 -1.85 6.26
CA GLN A 50 -7.64 -2.20 6.09
C GLN A 50 -7.95 -3.64 6.54
N ARG A 51 -7.00 -4.57 6.36
CA ARG A 51 -7.13 -5.98 6.75
C ARG A 51 -6.79 -6.23 8.23
N GLY A 52 -6.43 -5.22 8.99
CA GLY A 52 -6.03 -5.34 10.40
C GLY A 52 -4.55 -5.68 10.59
N GLU A 53 -3.74 -5.72 9.53
CA GLU A 53 -2.30 -5.91 9.60
C GLU A 53 -1.59 -4.59 9.93
N PHE A 54 -1.99 -3.97 11.05
CA PHE A 54 -1.65 -2.59 11.39
C PHE A 54 -0.14 -2.34 11.52
N THR A 55 0.61 -3.25 12.16
CA THR A 55 2.06 -3.11 12.34
C THR A 55 2.79 -3.11 11.00
N THR A 56 2.48 -4.08 10.14
CA THR A 56 3.10 -4.21 8.82
C THR A 56 2.69 -3.05 7.92
N GLY A 57 1.40 -2.70 7.91
CA GLY A 57 0.89 -1.57 7.13
C GLY A 57 1.53 -0.24 7.53
N ALA A 58 1.70 0.03 8.83
CA ALA A 58 2.36 1.24 9.30
C ALA A 58 3.84 1.31 8.89
N ALA A 59 4.59 0.21 9.00
CA ALA A 59 5.99 0.17 8.58
C ALA A 59 6.16 0.42 7.06
N GLU A 60 5.25 -0.09 6.24
CA GLU A 60 5.25 0.16 4.80
C GLU A 60 4.87 1.61 4.46
N LEU A 61 3.95 2.23 5.22
CA LEU A 61 3.65 3.66 5.11
C LEU A 61 4.87 4.52 5.46
N GLU A 62 5.59 4.20 6.53
CA GLU A 62 6.84 4.88 6.91
C GLU A 62 7.90 4.77 5.80
N THR A 63 8.12 3.56 5.28
CA THR A 63 9.05 3.31 4.17
C THR A 63 8.66 4.11 2.92
N TYR A 64 7.37 4.18 2.60
CA TYR A 64 6.89 4.96 1.47
C TYR A 64 7.07 6.47 1.70
N ALA A 65 6.85 6.96 2.92
CA ALA A 65 7.08 8.35 3.27
C ALA A 65 8.53 8.78 3.06
N GLU A 66 9.52 7.91 3.33
CA GLU A 66 10.93 8.18 3.05
C GLU A 66 11.19 8.45 1.58
N VAL A 67 10.60 7.64 0.69
CA VAL A 67 10.72 7.83 -0.77
C VAL A 67 10.06 9.14 -1.20
N VAL A 68 8.88 9.45 -0.66
CA VAL A 68 8.14 10.67 -1.01
C VAL A 68 8.84 11.92 -0.48
N ALA A 69 9.51 11.85 0.67
CA ALA A 69 10.17 12.99 1.30
C ALA A 69 11.23 13.67 0.42
N ALA A 70 11.84 12.91 -0.50
CA ALA A 70 12.81 13.47 -1.46
C ALA A 70 12.18 14.44 -2.47
N VAL A 71 10.86 14.38 -2.68
CA VAL A 71 10.15 15.17 -3.71
C VAL A 71 9.08 16.07 -3.10
N ASP A 72 8.34 15.57 -2.09
CA ASP A 72 7.28 16.31 -1.39
C ASP A 72 7.33 15.99 0.13
N PRO A 73 8.10 16.77 0.91
CA PRO A 73 8.19 16.59 2.36
C PRO A 73 6.84 16.70 3.08
N ALA A 74 5.94 17.59 2.61
CA ALA A 74 4.63 17.78 3.23
C ALA A 74 3.71 16.56 3.01
N ALA A 75 3.80 15.92 1.84
CA ALA A 75 3.14 14.63 1.62
C ALA A 75 3.72 13.52 2.50
N ALA A 76 5.03 13.46 2.66
CA ALA A 76 5.67 12.48 3.53
C ALA A 76 5.18 12.60 4.99
N ASP A 77 5.04 13.83 5.52
CA ASP A 77 4.51 14.04 6.87
C ASP A 77 3.07 13.56 7.03
N ARG A 78 2.21 13.77 6.02
CA ARG A 78 0.85 13.21 6.02
C ARG A 78 0.87 11.68 6.09
N ILE A 79 1.72 11.05 5.27
CA ILE A 79 1.86 9.58 5.24
C ILE A 79 2.40 9.04 6.58
N ARG A 80 3.34 9.74 7.23
CA ARG A 80 3.77 9.40 8.60
C ARG A 80 2.63 9.50 9.62
N GLY A 81 1.77 10.50 9.47
CA GLY A 81 0.54 10.61 10.26
C GLY A 81 -0.40 9.41 10.09
N GLU A 82 -0.56 8.93 8.86
CA GLU A 82 -1.32 7.70 8.57
C GLU A 82 -0.69 6.47 9.24
N ALA A 83 0.65 6.35 9.23
CA ALA A 83 1.35 5.26 9.90
C ALA A 83 1.13 5.27 11.42
N LEU A 84 1.22 6.45 12.05
CA LEU A 84 0.95 6.61 13.48
C LEU A 84 -0.50 6.25 13.81
N ALA A 85 -1.46 6.69 12.99
CA ALA A 85 -2.87 6.35 13.15
C ALA A 85 -3.09 4.83 13.07
N ALA A 86 -2.44 4.15 12.11
CA ALA A 86 -2.51 2.69 12.00
C ALA A 86 -1.96 2.00 13.27
N ARG A 87 -0.82 2.44 13.81
CA ARG A 87 -0.25 1.87 15.05
C ARG A 87 -1.15 2.09 16.26
N ALA A 88 -1.87 3.21 16.31
CA ALA A 88 -2.78 3.50 17.40
C ALA A 88 -3.97 2.53 17.48
N LEU A 89 -4.33 1.84 16.38
CA LEU A 89 -5.40 0.83 16.35
C LEU A 89 -5.05 -0.49 17.06
N LEU A 90 -3.79 -0.67 17.49
CA LEU A 90 -3.34 -1.82 18.28
C LEU A 90 -3.64 -1.69 19.78
N ASN A 91 -3.96 -0.48 20.26
CA ASN A 91 -4.23 -0.16 21.66
C ASN A 91 -5.74 -0.13 21.93
#